data_AF-A0A932CBD2-F1
#
_entry.id   AF-A0A932CBD2-F1
#
_cell.length_a   1.000
_cell.length_b   1.000
_cell.length_c   1.000
_cell.angle_alpha   90.00
_cell.angle_beta   90.00
_cell.angle_gamma   90.00
#
_symmetry.space_group_name_H-M   'P 1'
#
loop_
_entity.id
_entity.type
_entity.pdbx_description
1 polymer ?
#
loop_
_entity_poly.entity_id
_entity_poly.type
_entity_poly.pdbx_seq_one_letter_code
_entity_poly.pdbx_strand_id
1 'polypeptide(L)'
;MLSRNDILRLIKDKVHHPASARELAQVLRVPREQRSNFKRQLKTLVTDGMLVQIRGNRFGVAEKMDLVVGRLQTNPGGFGFVVPEHTEPGQQRQDIFIPPASLTEAMHGDRVVARIERQSERGPEGKIIRILQRSQETIVGRFEVDASALGYVVPFDRRVLTDVHVPTGQWSSAEPGEMVLVEITRWPTATRGPAGRVVEVLGRIDEPGVDTQIIIRKHNILDAHAAESVEEARRLGAGVQ
;
A
#
# COMPACT_ATOMS: atom_id res chain seq x y z
N MET A 1 -2.17 7.98 32.86
CA MET A 1 -1.73 8.22 31.46
C MET A 1 -2.82 7.67 30.56
N LEU A 2 -3.34 8.43 29.61
CA LEU A 2 -4.40 7.91 28.72
C LEU A 2 -3.78 6.85 27.79
N SER A 3 -4.39 5.67 27.73
CA SER A 3 -3.98 4.65 26.76
C SER A 3 -4.42 5.05 25.36
N ARG A 4 -3.83 4.42 24.34
CA ARG A 4 -4.22 4.63 22.93
C ARG A 4 -5.71 4.36 22.71
N ASN A 5 -6.24 3.29 23.30
CA ASN A 5 -7.64 2.91 23.18
C ASN A 5 -8.56 3.92 23.87
N ASP A 6 -8.14 4.47 25.02
CA ASP A 6 -8.89 5.52 25.71
C ASP A 6 -8.94 6.81 24.89
N ILE A 7 -7.84 7.18 24.25
CA ILE A 7 -7.80 8.36 23.37
C ILE A 7 -8.75 8.18 22.20
N LEU A 8 -8.69 7.03 21.52
CA LEU A 8 -9.57 6.76 20.39
C LEU A 8 -11.05 6.78 20.82
N ARG A 9 -11.39 6.10 21.92
CA ARG A 9 -12.76 6.09 22.47
C ARG A 9 -13.23 7.49 22.81
N LEU A 10 -12.43 8.27 23.54
CA LEU A 10 -12.79 9.64 23.93
C LEU A 10 -12.94 10.57 22.73
N ILE A 11 -12.14 10.40 21.67
CA ILE A 11 -12.31 11.16 20.43
C ILE A 11 -13.60 10.74 19.72
N LYS A 12 -13.87 9.43 19.61
CA LYS A 12 -15.12 8.91 19.05
C LYS A 12 -16.35 9.42 19.82
N ASP A 13 -16.27 9.55 21.14
CA ASP A 13 -17.42 9.97 21.96
C ASP A 13 -17.61 11.49 21.99
N LYS A 14 -16.52 12.26 22.12
CA LYS A 14 -16.59 13.69 22.47
C LYS A 14 -16.32 14.65 21.32
N VAL A 15 -15.80 14.15 20.19
CA VAL A 15 -15.37 15.00 19.07
C VAL A 15 -16.09 14.58 17.81
N HIS A 16 -16.83 15.53 17.22
CA HIS A 16 -17.69 15.29 16.04
C HIS A 16 -17.21 16.04 14.78
N HIS A 17 -16.05 16.70 14.85
CA HIS A 17 -15.45 17.41 13.73
C HIS A 17 -13.92 17.24 13.75
N PRO A 18 -13.23 17.46 12.61
CA PRO A 18 -11.78 17.44 12.56
C PRO A 18 -11.19 18.51 13.48
N ALA A 19 -10.42 18.07 14.47
CA ALA A 19 -9.91 18.92 15.54
C ALA A 19 -8.38 18.97 15.53
N SER A 20 -7.80 20.10 15.92
CA SER A 20 -6.34 20.20 16.05
C SER A 20 -5.83 19.38 17.24
N ALA A 21 -4.56 18.99 17.25
CA ALA A 21 -3.97 18.32 18.42
C ALA A 21 -4.10 19.14 19.72
N ARG A 22 -4.14 20.47 19.63
CA ARG A 22 -4.32 21.38 20.77
C ARG A 22 -5.75 21.32 21.30
N GLU A 23 -6.71 21.36 20.41
CA GLU A 23 -8.13 21.28 20.71
C GLU A 23 -8.50 19.92 21.31
N LEU A 24 -8.02 18.83 20.71
CA LEU A 24 -8.16 17.48 21.26
C LEU A 24 -7.56 17.40 22.68
N ALA A 25 -6.34 17.93 22.88
CA ALA A 25 -5.74 17.95 24.21
C ALA A 25 -6.58 18.74 25.23
N GLN A 26 -7.30 19.76 24.81
CA GLN A 26 -8.20 20.54 25.69
C GLN A 26 -9.49 19.77 26.00
N VAL A 27 -10.15 19.21 24.99
CA VAL A 27 -11.40 18.43 25.15
C VAL A 27 -11.16 17.18 26.01
N LEU A 28 -10.05 16.48 25.77
CA LEU A 28 -9.65 15.29 26.54
C LEU A 28 -8.96 15.64 27.87
N ARG A 29 -8.81 16.93 28.21
CA ARG A 29 -8.16 17.42 29.44
C ARG A 29 -6.77 16.83 29.67
N VAL A 30 -5.96 16.76 28.61
CA VAL A 30 -4.59 16.23 28.64
C VAL A 30 -3.64 17.23 29.35
N PRO A 31 -2.97 16.81 30.45
CA PRO A 31 -1.99 17.64 31.16
C PRO A 31 -0.84 18.09 30.26
N ARG A 32 -0.24 19.25 30.55
CA ARG A 32 0.80 19.86 29.69
C ARG A 32 2.00 18.93 29.50
N GLU A 33 2.37 18.22 30.55
CA GLU A 33 3.50 17.29 30.64
C GLU A 33 3.29 16.08 29.72
N GLN A 34 2.03 15.68 29.51
CA GLN A 34 1.66 14.53 28.68
C GLN A 34 1.43 14.89 27.21
N ARG A 35 1.41 16.18 26.83
CA ARG A 35 1.09 16.62 25.47
C ARG A 35 2.06 16.09 24.40
N SER A 36 3.33 15.93 24.74
CA SER A 36 4.34 15.36 23.82
C SER A 36 4.01 13.90 23.50
N ASN A 37 3.69 13.11 24.53
CA ASN A 37 3.29 11.73 24.36
C ASN A 37 1.95 11.60 23.62
N PHE A 38 0.95 12.41 24.00
CA PHE A 38 -0.35 12.46 23.32
C PHE A 38 -0.22 12.73 21.82
N LYS A 39 0.62 13.68 21.41
CA LYS A 39 0.90 13.94 19.99
C LYS A 39 1.51 12.74 19.28
N ARG A 40 2.38 11.96 19.94
CA ARG A 40 2.92 10.71 19.38
C ARG A 40 1.82 9.67 19.23
N GLN A 41 0.98 9.49 20.24
CA GLN A 41 -0.15 8.56 20.18
C GLN A 41 -1.15 8.91 19.07
N LEU A 42 -1.44 10.21 18.85
CA LEU A 42 -2.25 10.65 17.71
C LEU A 42 -1.62 10.28 16.37
N LYS A 43 -0.30 10.47 16.22
CA LYS A 43 0.40 10.06 14.99
C LYS A 43 0.33 8.55 14.79
N THR A 44 0.54 7.77 15.85
CA THR A 44 0.40 6.30 15.79
C THR A 44 -1.01 5.89 15.40
N LEU A 45 -2.05 6.48 15.99
CA LEU A 45 -3.44 6.22 15.60
C LEU A 45 -3.73 6.56 14.13
N VAL A 46 -3.05 7.57 13.58
CA VAL A 46 -3.15 7.90 12.15
C VAL A 46 -2.44 6.87 11.28
N THR A 47 -1.24 6.45 11.68
CA THR A 47 -0.51 5.35 11.01
C THR A 47 -1.32 4.06 11.05
N ASP A 48 -1.96 3.76 12.18
CA ASP A 48 -2.83 2.60 12.36
C ASP A 48 -4.16 2.75 11.59
N GLY A 49 -4.46 3.90 10.98
CA GLY A 49 -5.70 4.16 10.25
C GLY A 49 -6.94 4.37 11.12
N MET A 50 -6.79 4.36 12.44
CA MET A 50 -7.87 4.61 13.41
C MET A 50 -8.31 6.08 13.44
N LEU A 51 -7.39 6.99 13.09
CA LEU A 51 -7.66 8.40 12.84
C LEU A 51 -7.17 8.78 11.45
N VAL A 52 -7.76 9.81 10.86
CA VAL A 52 -7.25 10.45 9.66
C VAL A 52 -6.75 11.84 10.01
N GLN A 53 -5.57 12.18 9.51
CA GLN A 53 -5.03 13.53 9.56
C GLN A 53 -5.27 14.23 8.22
N ILE A 54 -6.00 15.35 8.27
CA ILE A 54 -6.36 16.17 7.10
C ILE A 54 -5.53 17.47 7.04
N ARG A 55 -5.78 18.28 6.01
CA ARG A 55 -5.15 19.61 5.84
C ARG A 55 -5.31 20.47 7.10
N GLY A 56 -4.27 21.27 7.39
CA GLY A 56 -4.22 22.09 8.61
C GLY A 56 -3.88 21.33 9.88
N ASN A 57 -3.34 20.11 9.77
CA ASN A 57 -2.92 19.28 10.91
C ASN A 57 -4.07 18.98 11.91
N ARG A 58 -5.25 18.71 11.34
CA ARG A 58 -6.45 18.31 12.07
C ARG A 58 -6.65 16.81 11.99
N PHE A 59 -7.16 16.23 13.07
CA PHE A 59 -7.37 14.80 13.26
C PHE A 59 -8.87 14.54 13.40
N GLY A 60 -9.35 13.46 12.81
CA GLY A 60 -10.75 13.05 12.94
C GLY A 60 -10.91 11.55 12.75
N VAL A 61 -12.07 11.04 13.16
CA VAL A 61 -12.46 9.65 12.96
C VAL A 61 -12.97 9.51 11.53
N ALA A 62 -12.43 8.53 10.78
CA ALA A 62 -12.73 8.36 9.37
C ALA A 62 -14.24 8.23 9.11
N GLU A 63 -14.91 7.40 9.93
CA GLU A 63 -16.35 7.10 9.91
C GLU A 63 -17.23 8.36 9.97
N LYS A 64 -16.80 9.41 10.67
CA LYS A 64 -17.57 10.66 10.83
C LYS A 64 -17.32 11.69 9.73
N MET A 65 -16.52 11.33 8.71
CA MET A 65 -16.01 12.26 7.70
C MET A 65 -16.19 11.76 6.27
N ASP A 66 -17.04 10.75 6.08
CA ASP A 66 -17.17 10.01 4.81
C ASP A 66 -15.82 9.47 4.33
N LEU A 67 -14.92 9.13 5.26
CA LEU A 67 -13.61 8.59 4.96
C LEU A 67 -13.57 7.11 5.30
N VAL A 68 -12.95 6.33 4.43
CA VAL A 68 -12.73 4.91 4.63
C VAL A 68 -11.26 4.59 4.52
N VAL A 69 -10.73 3.90 5.51
CA VAL A 69 -9.39 3.31 5.46
C VAL A 69 -9.52 1.87 4.97
N GLY A 70 -8.75 1.52 3.95
CA GLY A 70 -8.85 0.23 3.30
C GLY A 70 -7.68 -0.09 2.40
N ARG A 71 -7.75 -1.28 1.80
CA ARG A 71 -6.79 -1.72 0.79
C ARG A 71 -7.35 -1.50 -0.60
N LEU A 72 -6.58 -0.84 -1.46
CA LEU A 72 -6.93 -0.63 -2.85
C LEU A 72 -6.75 -1.92 -3.65
N GLN A 73 -7.78 -2.34 -4.36
CA GLN A 73 -7.75 -3.39 -5.36
C GLN A 73 -8.12 -2.79 -6.71
N THR A 74 -7.09 -2.50 -7.50
CA THR A 74 -7.25 -2.08 -8.90
C THR A 74 -7.69 -3.25 -9.79
N ASN A 75 -8.39 -2.90 -10.85
CA ASN A 75 -8.90 -3.80 -11.88
C ASN A 75 -8.20 -3.48 -13.22
N PRO A 76 -7.88 -4.47 -14.06
CA PRO A 76 -7.27 -4.22 -15.38
C PRO A 76 -8.04 -3.25 -16.29
N GLY A 77 -9.34 -3.05 -16.06
CA GLY A 77 -10.16 -2.03 -16.72
C GLY A 77 -9.86 -0.58 -16.31
N GLY A 78 -8.87 -0.34 -15.43
CA GLY A 78 -8.37 0.99 -15.07
C GLY A 78 -9.03 1.63 -13.85
N PHE A 79 -10.02 0.99 -13.23
CA PHE A 79 -10.68 1.43 -12.00
C PHE A 79 -10.20 0.59 -10.81
N GLY A 80 -10.69 0.87 -9.60
CA GLY A 80 -10.42 0.03 -8.45
C GLY A 80 -11.51 0.05 -7.39
N PHE A 81 -11.31 -0.74 -6.35
CA PHE A 81 -12.15 -0.80 -5.17
C PHE A 81 -11.31 -0.63 -3.92
N VAL A 82 -11.77 0.15 -2.96
CA VAL A 82 -11.17 0.18 -1.63
C VAL A 82 -11.97 -0.76 -0.74
N VAL A 83 -11.32 -1.85 -0.33
CA VAL A 83 -11.87 -2.82 0.61
C VAL A 83 -11.63 -2.29 2.03
N PRO A 84 -12.68 -1.95 2.80
CA PRO A 84 -12.52 -1.39 4.14
C PRO A 84 -11.75 -2.34 5.05
N GLU A 85 -10.81 -1.84 5.87
CA GLU A 85 -10.14 -2.69 6.87
C GLU A 85 -11.06 -2.99 8.05
N HIS A 86 -11.82 -1.98 8.45
CA HIS A 86 -12.76 -2.04 9.54
C HIS A 86 -14.17 -1.77 9.03
N THR A 87 -15.12 -2.54 9.54
CA THR A 87 -16.55 -2.36 9.31
C THR A 87 -17.22 -2.37 10.68
N GLU A 88 -18.18 -1.48 10.89
CA GLU A 88 -18.87 -1.44 12.18
C GLU A 88 -19.62 -2.76 12.44
N PRO A 89 -19.70 -3.20 13.71
CA PRO A 89 -20.51 -4.34 14.08
C PRO A 89 -21.96 -4.15 13.60
N GLY A 90 -22.47 -5.10 12.80
CA GLY A 90 -23.82 -5.05 12.25
C GLY A 90 -23.98 -4.29 10.94
N GLN A 91 -22.91 -3.68 10.40
CA GLN A 91 -22.92 -3.13 9.04
C GLN A 91 -22.33 -4.11 8.03
N GLN A 92 -22.95 -4.17 6.85
CA GLN A 92 -22.42 -4.94 5.74
C GLN A 92 -21.18 -4.25 5.17
N ARG A 93 -20.11 -5.02 4.98
CA ARG A 93 -18.91 -4.54 4.28
C ARG A 93 -19.28 -4.18 2.85
N GLN A 94 -19.18 -2.89 2.52
CA GLN A 94 -19.33 -2.39 1.16
C GLN A 94 -18.00 -1.83 0.68
N ASP A 95 -17.53 -2.35 -0.45
CA ASP A 95 -16.33 -1.84 -1.09
C ASP A 95 -16.64 -0.52 -1.78
N ILE A 96 -15.68 0.40 -1.76
CA ILE A 96 -15.84 1.73 -2.34
C ILE A 96 -15.30 1.69 -3.74
N PHE A 97 -16.16 1.89 -4.73
CA PHE A 97 -15.72 2.01 -6.12
C PHE A 97 -14.92 3.30 -6.31
N ILE A 98 -13.76 3.17 -6.94
CA ILE A 98 -12.87 4.28 -7.28
C ILE A 98 -12.73 4.32 -8.82
N PRO A 99 -13.27 5.36 -9.48
CA PRO A 99 -13.10 5.51 -10.92
C PRO A 99 -11.64 5.83 -11.29
N PRO A 100 -11.23 5.63 -12.56
CA PRO A 100 -9.83 5.76 -12.98
C PRO A 100 -9.19 7.11 -12.60
N ALA A 101 -9.89 8.22 -12.83
CA ALA A 101 -9.42 9.57 -12.51
C ALA A 101 -9.24 9.82 -11.00
N SER A 102 -9.82 8.96 -10.16
CA SER A 102 -9.84 9.07 -8.70
C SER A 102 -8.86 8.12 -8.00
N LEU A 103 -8.13 7.27 -8.75
CA LEU A 103 -7.06 6.42 -8.22
C LEU A 103 -5.82 7.22 -7.81
N THR A 104 -5.62 8.40 -8.42
CA THR A 104 -4.48 9.29 -8.17
C THR A 104 -3.13 8.59 -8.40
N GLU A 105 -2.27 8.53 -7.39
CA GLU A 105 -0.95 7.92 -7.40
C GLU A 105 -0.93 6.54 -6.70
N ALA A 106 -2.10 6.03 -6.32
CA ALA A 106 -2.20 4.78 -5.58
C ALA A 106 -2.09 3.57 -6.52
N MET A 107 -1.32 2.58 -6.08
CA MET A 107 -1.07 1.35 -6.84
C MET A 107 -1.83 0.17 -6.23
N HIS A 108 -1.91 -0.92 -6.99
CA HIS A 108 -2.55 -2.15 -6.53
C HIS A 108 -2.04 -2.57 -5.15
N GLY A 109 -2.96 -2.89 -4.24
CA GLY A 109 -2.65 -3.35 -2.89
C GLY A 109 -2.30 -2.24 -1.91
N ASP A 110 -2.16 -0.98 -2.32
CA ASP A 110 -1.81 0.12 -1.40
C ASP A 110 -2.85 0.23 -0.29
N ARG A 111 -2.39 0.59 0.91
CA ARG A 111 -3.27 0.97 2.00
C ARG A 111 -3.58 2.45 1.89
N VAL A 112 -4.84 2.80 1.79
CA VAL A 112 -5.29 4.14 1.38
C VAL A 112 -6.39 4.67 2.29
N VAL A 113 -6.57 5.99 2.26
CA VAL A 113 -7.77 6.66 2.72
C VAL A 113 -8.57 7.08 1.48
N ALA A 114 -9.76 6.53 1.35
CA ALA A 114 -10.76 6.97 0.38
C ALA A 114 -11.73 7.95 1.03
N ARG A 115 -12.23 8.91 0.25
CA ARG A 115 -13.41 9.71 0.60
C ARG A 115 -14.57 9.26 -0.25
N ILE A 116 -15.69 8.90 0.37
CA ILE A 116 -16.96 8.66 -0.31
C ILE A 116 -17.48 10.01 -0.79
N GLU A 117 -17.78 10.12 -2.09
CA GLU A 117 -18.30 11.34 -2.70
C GLU A 117 -19.80 11.23 -3.02
N ARG A 118 -20.29 10.01 -3.25
CA ARG A 118 -21.70 9.75 -3.53
C ARG A 118 -22.08 8.31 -3.23
N GLN A 119 -23.35 8.10 -2.96
CA GLN A 119 -23.98 6.78 -2.95
C GLN A 119 -24.65 6.54 -4.30
N SER A 120 -24.25 5.46 -4.99
CA SER A 120 -24.92 5.01 -6.22
C SER A 120 -25.83 3.80 -5.92
N GLU A 121 -26.64 3.39 -6.90
CA GLU A 121 -27.41 2.14 -6.82
C GLU A 121 -26.53 0.89 -6.66
N ARG A 122 -25.27 0.97 -7.13
CA ARG A 122 -24.30 -0.14 -7.07
C ARG A 122 -23.43 -0.12 -5.81
N GLY A 123 -23.61 0.87 -4.94
CA GLY A 123 -22.82 1.07 -3.73
C GLY A 123 -22.08 2.41 -3.68
N PRO A 124 -21.23 2.62 -2.66
CA PRO A 124 -20.52 3.86 -2.46
C PRO A 124 -19.44 4.07 -3.54
N GLU A 125 -19.35 5.30 -4.03
CA GLU A 125 -18.29 5.73 -4.94
C GLU A 125 -17.47 6.83 -4.29
N GLY A 126 -16.17 6.86 -4.57
CA GLY A 126 -15.27 7.80 -3.94
C GLY A 126 -13.96 8.03 -4.67
N LYS A 127 -13.04 8.68 -3.97
CA LYS A 127 -11.69 8.94 -4.47
C LYS A 127 -10.63 8.73 -3.43
N ILE A 128 -9.43 8.37 -3.88
CA ILE A 128 -8.26 8.30 -3.01
C ILE A 128 -7.84 9.72 -2.65
N ILE A 129 -7.70 9.97 -1.35
CA ILE A 129 -7.22 11.26 -0.84
C ILE A 129 -5.83 11.14 -0.21
N ARG A 130 -5.40 9.94 0.14
CA ARG A 130 -4.09 9.69 0.78
C ARG A 130 -3.69 8.22 0.67
N ILE A 131 -2.40 7.97 0.44
CA ILE A 131 -1.79 6.66 0.64
C ILE A 131 -1.15 6.62 2.04
N LEU A 132 -1.53 5.62 2.83
CA LEU A 132 -1.00 5.40 4.18
C LEU A 132 0.24 4.50 4.15
N GLN A 133 0.22 3.47 3.31
CA GLN A 133 1.31 2.51 3.16
C GLN A 133 1.33 1.97 1.74
N ARG A 134 2.53 1.88 1.16
CA ARG A 134 2.76 1.25 -0.15
C ARG A 134 2.79 -0.27 -0.01
N SER A 135 2.21 -0.98 -0.97
CA SER A 135 2.03 -2.43 -0.88
C SER A 135 3.28 -3.23 -1.24
N GLN A 136 3.94 -2.85 -2.31
CA GLN A 136 5.02 -3.60 -2.95
C GLN A 136 6.05 -2.63 -3.50
N GLU A 137 7.27 -2.71 -3.00
CA GLU A 137 8.40 -1.92 -3.51
C GLU A 137 9.00 -2.54 -4.79
N THR A 138 8.67 -3.80 -5.06
CA THR A 138 9.12 -4.54 -6.24
C THR A 138 7.94 -5.04 -7.07
N ILE A 139 8.15 -5.15 -8.38
CA ILE A 139 7.15 -5.62 -9.34
C ILE A 139 7.83 -6.66 -10.24
N VAL A 140 7.17 -7.79 -10.48
CA VAL A 140 7.56 -8.73 -11.52
C VAL A 140 6.91 -8.32 -12.83
N GLY A 141 7.69 -8.27 -13.90
CA GLY A 141 7.18 -7.96 -15.23
C GLY A 141 8.14 -8.34 -16.33
N ARG A 142 7.71 -8.11 -17.57
CA ARG A 142 8.54 -8.36 -18.76
C ARG A 142 9.28 -7.08 -19.14
N PHE A 143 10.59 -7.18 -19.29
CA PHE A 143 11.41 -6.06 -19.75
C PHE A 143 11.25 -5.88 -21.27
N GLU A 144 11.07 -4.65 -21.70
CA GLU A 144 10.85 -4.26 -23.09
C GLU A 144 11.58 -2.94 -23.37
N VAL A 145 11.93 -2.72 -24.63
CA VAL A 145 12.56 -1.47 -25.11
C VAL A 145 11.75 -0.96 -26.29
N ASP A 146 11.37 0.33 -26.28
CA ASP A 146 10.61 0.91 -27.38
C ASP A 146 11.52 1.35 -28.54
N ALA A 147 10.89 1.83 -29.62
CA ALA A 147 11.61 2.35 -30.78
C ALA A 147 12.49 3.58 -30.48
N SER A 148 12.26 4.26 -29.35
CA SER A 148 13.06 5.40 -28.88
C SER A 148 14.18 4.98 -27.92
N ALA A 149 14.45 3.68 -27.80
CA ALA A 149 15.42 3.09 -26.87
C ALA A 149 15.13 3.35 -25.38
N LEU A 150 13.86 3.61 -25.04
CA LEU A 150 13.43 3.71 -23.64
C LEU A 150 13.04 2.33 -23.12
N GLY A 151 13.61 1.95 -21.97
CA GLY A 151 13.32 0.70 -21.29
C GLY A 151 12.10 0.81 -20.38
N TYR A 152 11.27 -0.22 -20.37
CA TYR A 152 10.14 -0.34 -19.46
C TYR A 152 9.90 -1.78 -19.05
N VAL A 153 9.26 -1.95 -17.89
CA VAL A 153 8.81 -3.25 -17.41
C VAL A 153 7.29 -3.27 -17.45
N VAL A 154 6.75 -4.15 -18.29
CA VAL A 154 5.31 -4.42 -18.39
C VAL A 154 4.93 -5.36 -17.25
N PRO A 155 4.09 -4.93 -16.28
CA PRO A 155 3.78 -5.74 -15.12
C PRO A 155 3.12 -7.07 -15.48
N PHE A 156 3.55 -8.15 -14.82
CA PHE A 156 2.91 -9.46 -14.95
C PHE A 156 1.51 -9.46 -14.34
N ASP A 157 1.33 -8.75 -13.21
CA ASP A 157 0.02 -8.51 -12.63
C ASP A 157 -0.68 -7.33 -13.32
N ARG A 158 -1.68 -7.63 -14.15
CA ARG A 158 -2.46 -6.63 -14.91
C ARG A 158 -3.24 -5.64 -14.04
N ARG A 159 -3.30 -5.84 -12.72
CA ARG A 159 -3.87 -4.86 -11.79
C ARG A 159 -2.90 -3.70 -11.52
N VAL A 160 -1.60 -3.86 -11.80
CA VAL A 160 -0.68 -2.74 -11.90
C VAL A 160 -0.88 -2.08 -13.26
N LEU A 161 -1.51 -0.91 -13.25
CA LEU A 161 -2.09 -0.29 -14.45
C LEU A 161 -1.09 0.49 -15.31
N THR A 162 0.17 0.58 -14.90
CA THR A 162 1.17 1.42 -15.55
C THR A 162 2.49 0.69 -15.60
N ASP A 163 3.12 0.74 -16.77
CA ASP A 163 4.45 0.21 -16.97
C ASP A 163 5.48 0.99 -16.16
N VAL A 164 6.50 0.29 -15.69
CA VAL A 164 7.58 0.89 -14.90
C VAL A 164 8.68 1.34 -15.84
N HIS A 165 8.91 2.64 -15.96
CA HIS A 165 10.01 3.16 -16.76
C HIS A 165 11.35 2.80 -16.10
N VAL A 166 12.26 2.19 -16.87
CA VAL A 166 13.59 1.82 -16.41
C VAL A 166 14.62 2.68 -17.15
N PRO A 167 15.22 3.69 -16.50
CA PRO A 167 16.22 4.56 -17.14
C PRO A 167 17.41 3.77 -17.69
N THR A 168 18.03 4.28 -18.75
CA THR A 168 19.29 3.72 -19.28
C THR A 168 20.34 3.59 -18.16
N GLY A 169 21.04 2.46 -18.13
CA GLY A 169 22.00 2.13 -17.07
C GLY A 169 21.39 1.51 -15.80
N GLN A 170 20.06 1.38 -15.72
CA GLN A 170 19.35 0.68 -14.62
C GLN A 170 18.73 -0.65 -15.07
N TRP A 171 19.14 -1.15 -16.25
CA TRP A 171 18.60 -2.38 -16.86
C TRP A 171 19.27 -3.65 -16.33
N SER A 172 20.37 -3.51 -15.55
CA SER A 172 21.25 -4.63 -15.22
C SER A 172 21.72 -5.33 -16.51
N SER A 173 21.64 -6.65 -16.57
CA SER A 173 21.89 -7.47 -17.76
C SER A 173 20.61 -7.86 -18.53
N ALA A 174 19.47 -7.21 -18.28
CA ALA A 174 18.19 -7.62 -18.86
C ALA A 174 18.15 -7.40 -20.38
N GLU A 175 17.71 -8.42 -21.10
CA GLU A 175 17.39 -8.38 -22.53
C GLU A 175 15.88 -8.20 -22.76
N PRO A 176 15.46 -7.53 -23.85
CA PRO A 176 14.04 -7.43 -24.19
C PRO A 176 13.36 -8.80 -24.29
N GLY A 177 12.19 -8.91 -23.68
CA GLY A 177 11.39 -10.13 -23.60
C GLY A 177 11.64 -10.98 -22.35
N GLU A 178 12.69 -10.71 -21.57
CA GLU A 178 12.95 -11.42 -20.32
C GLU A 178 12.02 -10.97 -19.20
N MET A 179 11.74 -11.91 -18.30
CA MET A 179 11.04 -11.64 -17.04
C MET A 179 12.05 -11.11 -16.03
N VAL A 180 11.68 -10.02 -15.35
CA VAL A 180 12.56 -9.32 -14.41
C VAL A 180 11.80 -8.94 -13.15
N LEU A 181 12.55 -8.79 -12.06
CA LEU A 181 12.11 -8.10 -10.85
C LEU A 181 12.61 -6.66 -10.90
N VAL A 182 11.70 -5.71 -10.89
CA VAL A 182 12.02 -4.27 -10.86
C VAL A 182 11.71 -3.69 -9.48
N GLU A 183 12.63 -2.94 -8.91
CA GLU A 183 12.41 -2.14 -7.70
C GLU A 183 11.97 -0.73 -8.10
N ILE A 184 10.88 -0.24 -7.49
CA ILE A 184 10.36 1.11 -7.71
C ILE A 184 11.26 2.11 -6.99
N THR A 185 12.02 2.88 -7.76
CA THR A 185 12.88 3.97 -7.24
C THR A 185 12.13 5.30 -7.19
N ARG A 186 11.06 5.45 -7.98
CA ARG A 186 10.16 6.59 -7.94
C ARG A 186 8.72 6.14 -8.15
N TRP A 187 7.89 6.41 -7.16
CA TRP A 187 6.44 6.20 -7.23
C TRP A 187 5.78 7.07 -8.31
N PRO A 188 4.62 6.63 -8.85
CA PRO A 188 3.89 7.43 -9.82
C PRO A 188 3.48 8.77 -9.19
N THR A 189 3.42 9.79 -10.03
CA THR A 189 2.86 11.10 -9.70
C THR A 189 1.65 11.37 -10.58
N ALA A 190 0.93 12.46 -10.31
CA ALA A 190 -0.18 12.89 -11.17
C ALA A 190 0.17 13.07 -12.66
N THR A 191 1.46 13.24 -13.01
CA THR A 191 1.90 13.51 -14.39
C THR A 191 2.88 12.47 -14.95
N ARG A 192 3.38 11.55 -14.13
CA ARG A 192 4.41 10.59 -14.54
C ARG A 192 4.15 9.22 -13.93
N GLY A 193 4.36 8.18 -14.74
CA GLY A 193 4.37 6.80 -14.27
C GLY A 193 5.53 6.50 -13.31
N PRO A 194 5.49 5.31 -12.68
CA PRO A 194 6.56 4.85 -11.82
C PRO A 194 7.87 4.71 -12.60
N ALA A 195 8.99 4.89 -11.92
CA ALA A 195 10.29 4.52 -12.44
C ALA A 195 10.99 3.56 -11.47
N GLY A 196 11.86 2.73 -12.03
CA GLY A 196 12.52 1.68 -11.27
C GLY A 196 13.87 1.30 -11.84
N ARG A 197 14.47 0.29 -11.20
CA ARG A 197 15.69 -0.37 -11.64
C ARG A 197 15.49 -1.88 -11.61
N VAL A 198 16.05 -2.59 -12.58
CA VAL A 198 16.07 -4.05 -12.56
C VAL A 198 17.01 -4.49 -11.44
N VAL A 199 16.48 -5.26 -10.49
CA VAL A 199 17.26 -5.85 -9.40
C VAL A 199 17.58 -7.32 -9.67
N GLU A 200 16.80 -7.98 -10.52
CA GLU A 200 17.02 -9.37 -10.89
C GLU A 200 16.43 -9.69 -12.27
N VAL A 201 17.17 -10.50 -13.03
CA VAL A 201 16.72 -11.10 -14.29
C VAL A 201 16.32 -12.54 -13.97
N LEU A 202 15.06 -12.89 -14.23
CA LEU A 202 14.52 -14.23 -13.97
C LEU A 202 14.70 -15.16 -15.16
N GLY A 203 14.89 -14.62 -16.38
CA GLY A 203 15.01 -15.36 -17.63
C GLY A 203 13.75 -15.25 -18.50
N ARG A 204 13.69 -15.98 -19.61
CA ARG A 204 12.50 -15.99 -20.48
C ARG A 204 11.37 -16.81 -19.87
N ILE A 205 10.13 -16.45 -20.19
CA ILE A 205 8.94 -17.09 -19.62
C ILE A 205 8.78 -18.58 -19.99
N ASP A 206 9.42 -19.02 -21.07
CA ASP A 206 9.44 -20.39 -21.56
C ASP A 206 10.60 -21.24 -20.99
N GLU A 207 11.52 -20.62 -20.24
CA GLU A 207 12.61 -21.35 -19.60
C GLU A 207 12.11 -22.14 -18.37
N PRO A 208 12.59 -23.38 -18.17
CA PRO A 208 12.18 -24.20 -17.04
C PRO A 208 12.42 -23.53 -15.68
N GLY A 209 11.37 -23.45 -14.86
CA GLY A 209 11.43 -22.92 -13.49
C GLY A 209 11.22 -21.42 -13.34
N VAL A 210 11.21 -20.65 -14.45
CA VAL A 210 10.96 -19.20 -14.42
C VAL A 210 9.53 -18.88 -13.98
N ASP A 211 8.56 -19.70 -14.40
CA ASP A 211 7.17 -19.63 -13.96
C ASP A 211 7.04 -19.68 -12.42
N THR A 212 7.80 -20.57 -11.79
CA THR A 212 7.84 -20.76 -10.34
C THR A 212 8.47 -19.53 -9.68
N GLN A 213 9.60 -19.05 -10.20
CA GLN A 213 10.29 -17.85 -9.70
C GLN A 213 9.40 -16.60 -9.77
N ILE A 214 8.65 -16.41 -10.86
CA ILE A 214 7.68 -15.31 -11.02
C ILE A 214 6.68 -15.31 -9.87
N ILE A 215 6.10 -16.47 -9.54
CA ILE A 215 5.08 -16.57 -8.49
C ILE A 215 5.69 -16.32 -7.11
N ILE A 216 6.86 -16.89 -6.82
CA ILE A 216 7.60 -16.67 -5.57
C ILE A 216 7.82 -15.16 -5.35
N ARG A 217 8.36 -14.46 -6.36
CA ARG A 217 8.67 -13.03 -6.24
C ARG A 217 7.43 -12.15 -6.23
N LYS A 218 6.42 -12.44 -7.05
CA LYS A 218 5.15 -11.69 -7.08
C LYS A 218 4.46 -11.69 -5.71
N HIS A 219 4.51 -12.81 -5.00
CA HIS A 219 3.87 -12.96 -3.69
C HIS A 219 4.82 -12.72 -2.52
N ASN A 220 6.07 -12.31 -2.79
CA ASN A 220 7.13 -12.14 -1.80
C ASN A 220 7.24 -13.34 -0.84
N ILE A 221 7.17 -14.55 -1.41
CA ILE A 221 7.29 -15.80 -0.67
C ILE A 221 8.78 -15.99 -0.36
N LEU A 222 9.08 -16.25 0.91
CA LEU A 222 10.43 -16.61 1.33
C LEU A 222 10.73 -18.03 0.83
N ASP A 223 11.61 -18.15 -0.15
CA ASP A 223 12.06 -19.42 -0.73
C ASP A 223 13.38 -19.91 -0.12
N ALA A 224 14.25 -18.98 0.31
CA ALA A 224 15.48 -19.28 1.01
C ALA A 224 15.22 -19.66 2.48
N HIS A 225 15.81 -20.77 2.91
CA HIS A 225 15.89 -21.11 4.34
C HIS A 225 16.84 -20.16 5.07
N ALA A 226 16.53 -19.86 6.33
CA ALA A 226 17.44 -19.11 7.19
C ALA A 226 18.78 -19.84 7.33
N ALA A 227 19.88 -19.09 7.36
CA ALA A 227 21.22 -19.66 7.45
C ALA A 227 21.37 -20.61 8.65
N GLU A 228 20.81 -20.23 9.79
CA GLU A 228 20.78 -21.03 11.02
C GLU A 228 20.10 -22.39 10.81
N SER A 229 18.97 -22.42 10.11
CA SER A 229 18.24 -23.66 9.80
C SER A 229 19.04 -24.57 8.88
N VAL A 230 19.76 -24.00 7.91
CA VAL A 230 20.62 -24.77 7.00
C VAL A 230 21.85 -25.32 7.73
N GLU A 231 22.46 -24.53 8.61
CA GLU A 231 23.59 -24.97 9.46
C GLU A 231 23.18 -26.09 10.42
N GLU A 232 22.01 -25.95 11.05
CA GLU A 232 21.45 -26.98 11.92
C GLU A 232 21.15 -28.28 11.16
N ALA A 233 20.52 -28.19 9.98
CA ALA A 233 20.26 -29.36 9.13
C ALA A 233 21.57 -30.06 8.72
N ARG A 234 22.61 -29.28 8.37
CA ARG A 234 23.94 -29.82 8.05
C ARG A 234 24.57 -30.54 9.25
N ARG A 235 24.39 -30.01 10.47
CA ARG A 235 24.89 -30.60 11.71
C ARG A 235 24.21 -31.95 12.04
N LEU A 236 22.90 -32.07 11.82
CA LEU A 236 22.16 -33.32 12.08
C LEU A 236 22.48 -34.42 11.06
N GLY A 237 22.89 -34.05 9.85
CA GLY A 237 23.27 -35.01 8.80
C GLY A 237 22.08 -35.87 8.34
N ALA A 238 22.36 -37.09 7.88
CA ALA A 238 21.33 -38.00 7.36
C ALA A 238 20.68 -38.90 8.42
N GLY A 239 21.10 -38.80 9.69
CA GLY A 239 20.62 -39.65 10.77
C GLY A 239 19.49 -38.98 11.55
N VAL A 240 18.28 -39.53 11.46
CA VAL A 240 17.24 -39.25 12.46
C VAL A 240 17.49 -40.22 13.61
N GLN A 241 17.95 -39.73 14.76
CA GLN A 241 18.05 -40.52 15.99
C GLN A 241 16.67 -40.76 16.61
#